data_AF-W1V9F3-F1
#
_entry.id   AF-W1V9F3-F1
#
_cell.length_a   1.000
_cell.length_b   1.000
_cell.length_c   1.000
_cell.angle_alpha   90.00
_cell.angle_beta   90.00
_cell.angle_gamma   90.00
#
_symmetry.space_group_name_H-M   'P 1'
#
loop_
_entity.id
_entity.type
_entity.pdbx_description
1 polymer ?
#
loop_
_entity_poly.entity_id
_entity_poly.type
_entity_poly.pdbx_seq_one_letter_code
_entity_poly.pdbx_strand_id
1 'polypeptide(L)'
;MRKALRYILILVIIGILIIGGGLGALYFVPNTFAQDDGTQVVVIEKGQTGTEIADMLFERGLIRSTQGFKLWLYLSGTNDKLQTGHYQIPNKVTVRELISLLQEGHVESIRITIPEGYTVGDIAIVLEKNQIMKAKDFLA
;
A
#
# COMPACT_ATOMS: atom_id res chain seq x y z
N MET A 1 50.75 -5.65 5.92
CA MET A 1 49.54 -6.33 5.40
C MET A 1 48.44 -6.52 6.47
N ARG A 2 48.70 -7.08 7.66
CA ARG A 2 47.66 -7.29 8.70
C ARG A 2 46.94 -6.03 9.21
N LYS A 3 47.65 -4.88 9.28
CA LYS A 3 47.06 -3.59 9.71
C LYS A 3 46.09 -3.03 8.66
N ALA A 4 46.46 -3.08 7.37
CA ALA A 4 45.59 -2.66 6.27
C ALA A 4 44.33 -3.54 6.17
N LEU A 5 44.48 -4.86 6.37
CA LEU A 5 43.35 -5.78 6.40
C LEU A 5 42.39 -5.45 7.56
N ARG A 6 42.91 -5.06 8.73
CA ARG A 6 42.11 -4.65 9.89
C ARG A 6 41.34 -3.35 9.63
N TYR A 7 41.94 -2.38 8.95
CA TYR A 7 41.24 -1.14 8.56
C TYR A 7 40.16 -1.38 7.50
N ILE A 8 40.42 -2.24 6.51
CA ILE A 8 39.41 -2.64 5.51
C ILE A 8 38.22 -3.31 6.21
N LEU A 9 38.47 -4.22 7.16
CA LEU A 9 37.41 -4.90 7.92
C LEU A 9 36.56 -3.94 8.75
N ILE A 10 37.20 -2.94 9.38
CA ILE A 10 36.49 -1.89 10.14
C ILE A 10 35.65 -1.01 9.20
N LEU A 11 36.16 -0.67 8.02
CA LEU A 11 35.43 0.11 7.01
C LEU A 11 34.20 -0.65 6.50
N VAL A 12 34.31 -1.96 6.27
CA VAL A 12 33.18 -2.81 5.87
C VAL A 12 32.14 -2.90 6.98
N ILE A 13 32.55 -3.08 8.24
CA ILE A 13 31.62 -3.13 9.39
C ILE A 13 30.90 -1.80 9.59
N ILE A 14 31.59 -0.68 9.46
CA ILE A 14 30.99 0.66 9.52
C ILE A 14 30.01 0.87 8.36
N GLY A 15 30.37 0.44 7.16
CA GLY A 15 29.47 0.45 6.00
C GLY A 15 28.20 -0.35 6.26
N ILE A 16 28.32 -1.56 6.81
CA ILE A 16 27.18 -2.41 7.18
C ILE A 16 26.33 -1.76 8.27
N LEU A 17 26.93 -1.10 9.27
CA LEU A 17 26.20 -0.39 10.32
C LEU A 17 25.47 0.86 9.81
N ILE A 18 26.04 1.60 8.87
CA ILE A 18 25.39 2.76 8.24
C ILE A 18 24.24 2.28 7.36
N ILE A 19 24.44 1.22 6.58
CA ILE A 19 23.39 0.62 5.75
C ILE A 19 22.29 0.03 6.62
N GLY A 20 22.64 -0.70 7.69
CA GLY A 20 21.69 -1.28 8.63
C GLY A 20 20.92 -0.22 9.43
N GLY A 21 21.58 0.86 9.85
CA GLY A 21 20.96 2.00 10.53
C GLY A 21 20.04 2.81 9.60
N GLY A 22 20.45 3.03 8.34
CA GLY A 22 19.63 3.70 7.33
C GLY A 22 18.40 2.89 6.92
N LEU A 23 18.55 1.57 6.76
CA LEU A 23 17.43 0.66 6.51
C LEU A 23 16.50 0.54 7.72
N GLY A 24 17.04 0.54 8.94
CA GLY A 24 16.26 0.56 10.18
C GLY A 24 15.45 1.85 10.35
N ALA A 25 16.02 3.00 10.00
CA ALA A 25 15.31 4.28 10.00
C ALA A 25 14.18 4.31 8.97
N LEU A 26 14.38 3.72 7.78
CA LEU A 26 13.30 3.54 6.80
C LEU A 26 12.20 2.59 7.25
N TYR A 27 12.47 1.72 8.23
CA TYR A 27 11.51 0.73 8.72
C TYR A 27 10.63 1.25 9.87
N PHE A 28 11.19 2.09 10.76
CA PHE A 28 10.49 2.58 11.95
C PHE A 28 9.94 4.00 11.82
N VAL A 29 10.37 4.78 10.83
CA VAL A 29 9.89 6.16 10.65
C VAL A 29 8.61 6.16 9.80
N PRO A 30 7.55 6.89 10.21
CA PRO A 30 6.33 7.01 9.42
C PRO A 30 6.66 7.47 8.00
N ASN A 31 6.06 6.79 7.01
CA ASN A 31 6.49 6.89 5.63
C ASN A 31 5.83 8.06 4.87
N THR A 32 5.14 8.93 5.59
CA THR A 32 4.33 10.00 5.01
C THR A 32 4.93 11.36 5.32
N PHE A 33 4.59 12.34 4.47
CA PHE A 33 4.85 13.76 4.70
C PHE A 33 3.62 14.48 5.30
N ALA A 34 2.49 13.79 5.40
CA ALA A 34 1.25 14.36 5.87
C ALA A 34 1.29 14.57 7.40
N GLN A 35 1.12 15.83 7.80
CA GLN A 35 1.02 16.22 9.22
C GLN A 35 -0.33 15.83 9.84
N ASP A 36 -1.32 15.58 8.98
CA ASP A 36 -2.72 15.34 9.34
C ASP A 36 -3.04 13.84 9.49
N ASP A 37 -3.99 13.50 10.35
CA ASP A 37 -4.44 12.12 10.62
C ASP A 37 -5.47 11.62 9.59
N GLY A 38 -5.53 12.26 8.42
CA GLY A 38 -6.44 11.92 7.33
C GLY A 38 -6.19 10.54 6.72
N THR A 39 -7.16 10.06 5.94
CA THR A 39 -7.06 8.79 5.20
C THR A 39 -7.21 9.07 3.71
N GLN A 40 -6.36 8.47 2.88
CA GLN A 40 -6.39 8.61 1.43
C GLN A 40 -6.88 7.33 0.76
N VAL A 41 -7.80 7.48 -0.20
CA VAL A 41 -8.30 6.34 -1.00
C VAL A 41 -7.39 6.15 -2.21
N VAL A 42 -6.80 4.96 -2.32
CA VAL A 42 -5.94 4.53 -3.42
C VAL A 42 -6.59 3.35 -4.13
N VAL A 43 -6.52 3.34 -5.45
CA VAL A 43 -7.05 2.24 -6.27
C VAL A 43 -5.87 1.53 -6.92
N ILE A 44 -5.75 0.23 -6.68
CA ILE A 44 -4.75 -0.64 -7.31
C ILE A 44 -5.46 -1.47 -8.37
N GLU A 45 -5.07 -1.25 -9.62
CA GLU A 45 -5.65 -1.92 -10.78
C GLU A 45 -5.02 -3.29 -11.02
N LYS A 46 -5.78 -4.17 -11.70
CA LYS A 46 -5.32 -5.51 -12.02
C LYS A 46 -4.17 -5.50 -13.02
N GLY A 47 -3.06 -6.14 -12.62
CA GLY A 47 -1.85 -6.23 -13.44
C GLY A 47 -0.84 -5.13 -13.19
N GLN A 48 -1.11 -4.20 -12.26
CA GLN A 48 -0.10 -3.25 -11.83
C GLN A 48 1.07 -3.97 -11.15
N THR A 49 2.27 -3.64 -11.58
CA THR A 49 3.50 -4.14 -10.98
C THR A 49 3.77 -3.43 -9.66
N GLY A 50 4.53 -4.07 -8.76
CA GLY A 50 5.01 -3.42 -7.53
C GLY A 50 5.76 -2.10 -7.79
N THR A 51 6.27 -1.90 -9.01
CA THR A 51 6.89 -0.65 -9.42
C THR A 51 5.90 0.47 -9.66
N GLU A 52 4.85 0.21 -10.44
CA GLU A 52 3.80 1.19 -10.72
C GLU A 52 3.06 1.59 -9.45
N ILE A 53 2.82 0.62 -8.55
CA ILE A 53 2.20 0.88 -7.25
C ILE A 53 3.10 1.76 -6.38
N ALA A 54 4.41 1.50 -6.35
CA ALA A 54 5.36 2.32 -5.59
C ALA A 54 5.38 3.77 -6.11
N ASP A 55 5.44 3.95 -7.43
CA ASP A 55 5.51 5.28 -8.03
C ASP A 55 4.22 6.06 -7.78
N MET A 56 3.05 5.41 -7.91
CA MET A 56 1.75 5.99 -7.57
C MET A 56 1.60 6.37 -6.09
N LEU A 57 2.08 5.51 -5.17
CA LEU A 57 2.09 5.81 -3.74
C LEU A 57 3.03 6.99 -3.40
N PHE A 58 4.12 7.14 -4.15
CA PHE A 58 5.07 8.25 -3.96
C PHE A 58 4.48 9.57 -4.44
N GLU A 59 3.82 9.59 -5.60
CA GLU A 59 3.11 10.78 -6.11
C GLU A 59 2.03 11.26 -5.14
N ARG A 60 1.36 10.33 -4.44
CA ARG A 60 0.34 10.65 -3.43
C ARG A 60 0.93 11.03 -2.06
N GLY A 61 2.25 10.95 -1.89
CA GLY A 61 2.95 11.29 -0.64
C GLY A 61 2.79 10.27 0.48
N LEU A 62 2.32 9.06 0.17
CA LEU A 62 2.14 7.95 1.11
C LEU A 62 3.44 7.21 1.41
N ILE A 63 4.44 7.35 0.53
CA ILE A 63 5.78 6.81 0.73
C ILE A 63 6.85 7.89 0.49
N ARG A 64 7.98 7.81 1.21
CA ARG A 64 9.11 8.73 1.04
C ARG A 64 10.07 8.35 -0.07
N SER A 65 10.13 7.07 -0.43
CA SER A 65 11.06 6.56 -1.43
C SER A 65 10.48 5.34 -2.13
N THR A 66 10.40 5.41 -3.46
CA THR A 66 9.99 4.29 -4.32
C THR A 66 10.97 3.12 -4.22
N GLN A 67 12.28 3.40 -4.17
CA GLN A 67 13.32 2.37 -4.09
C GLN A 67 13.29 1.63 -2.75
N GLY A 68 13.13 2.36 -1.64
CA GLY A 68 13.01 1.77 -0.31
C GLY A 68 11.78 0.86 -0.22
N PHE A 69 10.64 1.33 -0.73
CA PHE A 69 9.42 0.52 -0.78
C PHE A 69 9.56 -0.73 -1.65
N LYS A 70 10.15 -0.60 -2.85
CA LYS A 70 10.43 -1.74 -3.76
C LYS A 70 11.32 -2.78 -3.10
N LEU A 71 12.38 -2.34 -2.40
CA LEU A 71 13.29 -3.24 -1.68
C LEU A 71 12.54 -4.00 -0.58
N TRP A 72 11.72 -3.31 0.21
CA TRP A 72 10.89 -3.94 1.25
C TRP A 72 9.84 -4.90 0.68
N LEU A 73 9.21 -4.54 -0.42
CA LEU A 73 8.25 -5.40 -1.13
C LEU A 73 8.92 -6.68 -1.63
N TYR A 74 10.16 -6.58 -2.13
CA TYR A 74 10.98 -7.70 -2.57
C TYR A 74 11.41 -8.59 -1.39
N LEU A 75 11.91 -7.99 -0.30
CA LEU A 75 12.28 -8.68 0.94
C LEU A 75 11.09 -9.40 1.58
N SER A 76 9.90 -8.81 1.50
CA SER A 76 8.65 -9.42 1.98
C SER A 76 8.16 -10.55 1.07
N GLY A 77 8.80 -10.81 -0.07
CA GLY A 77 8.40 -11.86 -1.03
C GLY A 77 7.01 -11.64 -1.62
N THR A 78 6.56 -10.38 -1.66
CA THR A 78 5.15 -10.00 -1.92
C THR A 78 4.98 -9.29 -3.25
N ASN A 79 6.03 -9.17 -4.04
CA ASN A 79 6.00 -8.46 -5.32
C ASN A 79 4.87 -8.95 -6.26
N ASP A 80 4.46 -10.23 -6.15
CA ASP A 80 3.38 -10.86 -6.92
C ASP A 80 2.07 -11.09 -6.14
N LYS A 81 1.97 -10.69 -4.87
CA LYS A 81 0.81 -10.97 -4.00
C LYS A 81 -0.01 -9.74 -3.62
N LEU A 82 0.24 -8.60 -4.25
CA LEU A 82 -0.53 -7.39 -4.01
C LEU A 82 -1.95 -7.59 -4.57
N GLN A 83 -2.94 -7.43 -3.69
CA GLN A 83 -4.34 -7.58 -4.08
C GLN A 83 -4.81 -6.33 -4.82
N THR A 84 -5.71 -6.51 -5.77
CA THR A 84 -6.28 -5.41 -6.55
C THR A 84 -7.53 -4.89 -5.86
N GLY A 85 -7.73 -3.58 -5.81
CA GLY A 85 -8.93 -3.02 -5.20
C GLY A 85 -8.77 -1.60 -4.67
N HIS A 86 -9.77 -1.17 -3.89
CA HIS A 86 -9.80 0.12 -3.22
C HIS A 86 -9.23 -0.01 -1.81
N TYR A 87 -8.22 0.79 -1.52
CA TYR A 87 -7.54 0.83 -0.23
C TYR A 87 -7.71 2.18 0.42
N GLN A 88 -8.13 2.18 1.67
CA GLN A 88 -8.12 3.36 2.53
C GLN A 88 -6.82 3.34 3.33
N ILE A 89 -5.87 4.20 2.94
CA ILE A 89 -4.52 4.25 3.54
C ILE A 89 -4.44 5.46 4.47
N PRO A 90 -4.23 5.25 5.78
CA PRO A 90 -3.99 6.34 6.72
C PRO A 90 -2.71 7.12 6.38
N ASN A 91 -2.75 8.44 6.56
CA ASN A 91 -1.63 9.35 6.29
C ASN A 91 -0.44 9.21 7.26
N LYS A 92 -0.35 8.18 8.11
CA LYS A 92 0.79 7.93 9.02
C LYS A 92 1.20 6.47 9.10
N VAL A 93 0.89 5.68 8.07
CA VAL A 93 1.31 4.27 8.04
C VAL A 93 2.82 4.13 7.83
N THR A 94 3.39 3.13 8.49
CA THR A 94 4.75 2.67 8.22
C THR A 94 4.81 1.87 6.91
N VAL A 95 6.00 1.73 6.32
CA VAL A 95 6.20 0.88 5.12
C VAL A 95 5.67 -0.53 5.36
N ARG A 96 5.90 -1.07 6.56
CA ARG A 96 5.47 -2.42 6.94
C ARG A 96 3.95 -2.52 6.97
N GLU A 97 3.27 -1.61 7.66
CA GLU A 97 1.81 -1.59 7.74
C GLU A 97 1.18 -1.38 6.37
N LEU A 98 1.77 -0.51 5.54
CA LEU A 98 1.32 -0.31 4.18
C LEU A 98 1.43 -1.61 3.36
N ILE A 99 2.57 -2.30 3.39
CA ILE A 99 2.72 -3.60 2.71
C ILE A 99 1.71 -4.61 3.23
N SER A 100 1.48 -4.69 4.56
CA SER A 100 0.47 -5.57 5.14
C SER A 100 -0.95 -5.23 4.71
N LEU A 101 -1.32 -3.95 4.65
CA LEU A 101 -2.63 -3.50 4.15
C LEU A 101 -2.86 -3.93 2.69
N LEU A 102 -1.83 -3.77 1.85
CA LEU A 102 -1.88 -4.14 0.44
C LEU A 102 -1.84 -5.68 0.23
N GLN A 103 -1.33 -6.43 1.20
CA GLN A 103 -1.32 -7.90 1.22
C GLN A 103 -2.65 -8.48 1.63
N GLU A 104 -3.19 -7.99 2.74
CA GLU A 104 -4.44 -8.51 3.31
C GLU A 104 -5.61 -8.26 2.36
N GLY A 105 -5.47 -7.30 1.44
CA GLY A 105 -6.52 -7.00 0.48
C GLY A 105 -7.78 -6.61 1.23
N HIS A 106 -7.65 -5.72 2.23
CA HIS A 106 -8.78 -5.08 2.90
C HIS A 106 -9.48 -4.16 1.89
N VAL A 107 -10.11 -4.77 0.90
CA VAL A 107 -11.12 -4.17 0.06
C VAL A 107 -12.36 -4.16 0.93
N GLU A 108 -12.84 -2.97 1.31
CA GLU A 108 -14.16 -2.86 1.92
C GLU A 108 -15.19 -3.43 0.94
N SER A 109 -15.54 -4.70 1.14
CA SER A 109 -16.52 -5.40 0.32
C SER A 109 -17.87 -5.20 0.98
N ILE A 110 -18.73 -4.43 0.31
CA ILE A 110 -20.10 -4.27 0.76
C ILE A 110 -20.89 -5.47 0.26
N ARG A 111 -21.23 -6.39 1.17
CA ARG A 111 -22.08 -7.53 0.86
C ARG A 111 -23.53 -7.07 0.77
N ILE A 112 -24.13 -7.23 -0.40
CA ILE A 112 -25.55 -6.94 -0.64
C ILE A 112 -26.24 -8.24 -0.99
N THR A 113 -27.38 -8.49 -0.35
CA THR A 113 -28.25 -9.61 -0.71
C THR A 113 -29.30 -9.12 -1.70
N ILE A 114 -29.34 -9.73 -2.88
CA ILE A 114 -30.43 -9.56 -3.86
C ILE A 114 -31.28 -10.82 -3.80
N PRO A 115 -32.48 -10.78 -3.19
CA PRO A 115 -33.39 -11.91 -3.19
C PRO A 115 -33.84 -12.27 -4.62
N GLU A 116 -34.12 -13.55 -4.81
CA GLU A 116 -34.68 -14.06 -6.06
C GLU A 116 -36.05 -13.41 -6.32
N GLY A 117 -36.27 -12.95 -7.56
CA GLY A 117 -37.50 -12.23 -7.96
C GLY A 117 -37.40 -10.69 -7.95
N TYR A 118 -36.27 -10.13 -7.55
CA TYR A 118 -36.03 -8.69 -7.66
C TYR A 118 -35.93 -8.27 -9.12
N THR A 119 -36.64 -7.21 -9.48
CA THR A 119 -36.50 -6.58 -10.80
C THR A 119 -35.27 -5.68 -10.84
N VAL A 120 -34.83 -5.29 -12.03
CA VAL A 120 -33.70 -4.36 -12.20
C VAL A 120 -33.94 -3.05 -11.45
N GLY A 121 -35.19 -2.57 -11.39
CA GLY A 121 -35.57 -1.40 -10.61
C GLY A 121 -35.42 -1.61 -9.09
N ASP A 122 -35.79 -2.78 -8.59
CA ASP A 122 -35.63 -3.12 -7.17
C ASP A 122 -34.16 -3.19 -6.77
N ILE A 123 -33.30 -3.71 -7.66
CA ILE A 123 -31.85 -3.73 -7.46
C ILE A 123 -31.31 -2.29 -7.39
N ALA A 124 -31.76 -1.41 -8.27
CA ALA A 124 -31.36 0.00 -8.28
C ALA A 124 -31.69 0.69 -6.93
N ILE A 125 -32.88 0.43 -6.39
CA ILE A 125 -33.32 0.95 -5.09
C ILE A 125 -32.48 0.39 -3.94
N VAL A 126 -32.15 -0.91 -3.98
CA VAL A 126 -31.27 -1.53 -2.98
C VAL A 126 -29.88 -0.91 -3.02
N LEU A 127 -29.32 -0.68 -4.21
CA LEU A 127 -28.01 -0.05 -4.37
C LEU A 127 -27.99 1.40 -3.87
N GLU A 128 -29.05 2.16 -4.16
CA GLU A 128 -29.20 3.55 -3.70
C GLU A 128 -29.41 3.64 -2.18
N LYS A 129 -30.22 2.75 -1.60
CA LYS A 129 -30.44 2.67 -0.16
C LYS A 129 -29.16 2.35 0.62
N ASN A 130 -28.27 1.53 0.04
CA ASN A 130 -26.97 1.21 0.61
C ASN A 130 -25.90 2.26 0.28
N GLN A 131 -26.28 3.42 -0.29
CA GLN A 131 -25.38 4.53 -0.64
C GLN A 131 -24.22 4.15 -1.58
N ILE A 132 -24.41 3.12 -2.41
CA ILE A 132 -23.36 2.63 -3.31
C ILE A 132 -23.35 3.43 -4.61
N MET A 133 -24.53 3.65 -5.19
CA MET A 133 -24.71 4.46 -6.39
C MET A 133 -26.17 4.93 -6.50
N LYS A 134 -26.43 5.97 -7.30
CA LYS A 134 -27.80 6.43 -7.54
C LYS A 134 -28.56 5.46 -8.42
N ALA A 135 -29.85 5.26 -8.14
CA ALA A 135 -30.68 4.32 -8.90
C ALA A 135 -30.76 4.71 -10.39
N LYS A 136 -30.76 6.02 -10.66
CA LYS A 136 -30.78 6.55 -12.02
C LYS A 136 -29.52 6.18 -12.82
N ASP A 137 -28.36 6.16 -12.19
CA ASP A 137 -27.09 5.86 -12.86
C ASP A 137 -26.94 4.35 -13.11
N PHE A 138 -27.66 3.51 -12.36
CA PHE A 138 -27.70 2.06 -12.55
C PHE A 138 -28.67 1.62 -13.66
N LEU A 139 -29.76 2.38 -13.85
CA LEU A 139 -30.80 2.10 -14.84
C LEU A 139 -30.56 2.76 -16.21
N ALA A 140 -29.46 3.51 -16.36
CA ALA A 140 -29.07 4.20 -17.58
C ALA A 140 -28.26 3.27 -18.50
#